data_AF-M1X4X2-F1
#
_entry.id   AF-M1X4X2-F1
#
_cell.length_a   1.000
_cell.length_b   1.000
_cell.length_c   1.000
_cell.angle_alpha   90.00
_cell.angle_beta   90.00
_cell.angle_gamma   90.00
#
_symmetry.space_group_name_H-M   'P 1'
#
loop_
_entity.id
_entity.type
_entity.pdbx_description
1 polymer ?
#
loop_
_entity_poly.entity_id
_entity_poly.type
_entity_poly.pdbx_seq_one_letter_code
_entity_poly.pdbx_strand_id
1 'polypeptide(L)' 'MANLEAILITAGSSFTQVVKTTIFLADINDFANVNSVYKTYFDGAASPARVCIQASRLPKDALIEIDCIAEI' A
#
# COMPACT_ATOMS: atom_id res chain seq x y z
N MET A 1 -0.96 6.59 0.98
CA MET A 1 -2.09 5.92 1.65
C MET A 1 -3.42 6.65 1.41
N ALA A 2 -3.53 7.96 1.67
CA ALA A 2 -4.76 8.74 1.44
C ALA A 2 -5.40 8.57 0.04
N ASN A 3 -4.60 8.44 -1.02
CA ASN A 3 -5.15 8.20 -2.37
C ASN A 3 -5.89 6.86 -2.48
N LEU A 4 -5.35 5.78 -1.89
CA LEU A 4 -6.03 4.48 -1.86
C LEU A 4 -7.31 4.57 -1.03
N GLU A 5 -7.26 5.25 0.11
CA GLU A 5 -8.41 5.45 0.99
C GLU A 5 -9.58 6.12 0.28
N ALA A 6 -9.32 7.20 -0.46
CA ALA A 6 -10.34 7.93 -1.21
C ALA A 6 -11.03 7.05 -2.26
N ILE A 7 -10.26 6.19 -2.94
CA ILE A 7 -10.79 5.25 -3.95
C ILE A 7 -11.60 4.14 -3.28
N LEU A 8 -11.10 3.55 -2.20
CA LEU A 8 -11.81 2.52 -1.44
C LEU A 8 -13.16 3.04 -0.92
N ILE A 9 -13.18 4.22 -0.31
CA ILE A 9 -14.41 4.85 0.20
C ILE A 9 -15.40 5.10 -0.95
N THR A 10 -14.92 5.64 -2.07
CA THR A 10 -15.77 5.88 -3.25
C THR A 10 -16.39 4.60 -3.79
N ALA A 11 -15.67 3.48 -3.68
CA ALA A 11 -16.14 2.16 -4.07
C ALA A 11 -17.03 1.46 -3.02
N GLY A 12 -17.28 2.06 -1.85
CA GLY A 12 -18.03 1.44 -0.76
C GLY A 12 -17.21 0.46 0.11
N SER A 13 -15.88 0.48 -0.03
CA SER A 13 -14.92 -0.36 0.68
C SER A 13 -14.13 0.44 1.74
N SER A 14 -13.15 -0.19 2.39
CA SER A 14 -12.21 0.46 3.31
C SER A 14 -10.93 -0.37 3.48
N PHE A 15 -9.93 0.14 4.21
CA PHE A 15 -8.68 -0.60 4.45
C PHE A 15 -8.89 -1.95 5.17
N THR A 16 -9.97 -2.11 5.94
CA THR A 16 -10.29 -3.38 6.59
C THR A 16 -10.74 -4.47 5.63
N GLN A 17 -11.13 -4.10 4.40
CA GLN A 17 -11.55 -5.00 3.33
C GLN A 17 -10.42 -5.28 2.33
N VAL A 18 -9.23 -4.72 2.52
CA VAL A 18 -8.08 -4.97 1.64
C VAL A 18 -7.51 -6.35 1.94
N VAL A 19 -7.44 -7.20 0.93
CA VAL A 19 -6.97 -8.59 1.05
C VAL A 19 -5.53 -8.77 0.56
N LYS A 20 -5.07 -7.91 -0.35
CA LYS A 20 -3.71 -7.94 -0.89
C LYS A 20 -3.19 -6.54 -1.20
N THR A 21 -1.90 -6.32 -0.96
CA THR A 21 -1.15 -5.16 -1.44
C THR A 21 0.14 -5.56 -2.17
N THR A 22 0.57 -4.72 -3.09
CA THR A 22 1.90 -4.78 -3.70
C THR A 22 2.53 -3.41 -3.57
N ILE A 23 3.73 -3.36 -2.98
CA ILE A 23 4.49 -2.13 -2.76
C ILE A 23 5.71 -2.13 -3.67
N PHE A 24 5.84 -1.09 -4.47
CA PHE A 24 7.00 -0.83 -5.31
C PHE A 24 7.76 0.36 -4.75
N LEU A 25 9.04 0.17 -4.45
CA LEU A 25 9.95 1.21 -3.94
C LEU A 25 10.94 1.61 -5.03
N ALA A 26 11.28 2.90 -5.09
CA ALA A 26 12.41 3.38 -5.90
C ALA A 26 13.75 2.96 -5.28
N ASP A 27 13.86 2.96 -3.94
CA ASP A 27 15.01 2.49 -3.18
C ASP A 27 14.54 1.57 -2.03
N ILE A 28 15.07 0.34 -1.98
CA ILE A 28 14.74 -0.64 -0.94
C ILE A 28 15.17 -0.19 0.47
N ASN A 29 16.12 0.75 0.58
CA ASN A 29 16.54 1.31 1.86
C ASN A 29 15.40 2.08 2.56
N ASP A 30 14.39 2.54 1.82
CA ASP A 30 13.20 3.20 2.38
C ASP A 30 12.20 2.23 3.02
N PHE A 31 12.44 0.92 2.95
CA PHE A 31 11.53 -0.10 3.44
C PHE A 31 11.09 0.12 4.89
N ALA A 32 12.03 0.44 5.79
CA ALA A 32 11.71 0.65 7.20
C ALA A 32 10.77 1.85 7.42
N ASN A 33 11.06 2.96 6.71
CA ASN A 33 10.26 4.18 6.77
C ASN A 33 8.84 3.93 6.25
N VAL A 34 8.73 3.32 5.07
CA VAL A 34 7.44 2.99 4.45
C VAL A 34 6.63 2.03 5.33
N ASN A 35 7.28 1.01 5.90
CA ASN A 35 6.62 0.04 6.77
C ASN A 35 6.08 0.67 8.06
N SER A 36 6.74 1.70 8.60
CA SER A 36 6.25 2.41 9.79
C SER A 36 4.91 3.10 9.52
N VAL A 37 4.80 3.79 8.38
CA VAL A 37 3.56 4.45 7.96
C VAL A 37 2.51 3.42 7.54
N TYR A 38 2.90 2.41 6.77
CA TYR A 38 1.98 1.36 6.30
C TYR A 38 1.23 0.70 7.47
N LYS A 39 1.93 0.41 8.58
CA LYS A 39 1.34 -0.21 9.78
C LYS A 39 0.32 0.68 10.50
N THR A 40 0.33 2.00 10.30
CA THR A 40 -0.69 2.86 10.92
C THR A 40 -2.06 2.72 10.26
N TYR A 41 -2.12 2.13 9.06
CA TYR A 41 -3.35 1.90 8.30
C TYR A 41 -3.91 0.48 8.42
N PHE A 42 -3.10 -0.47 8.91
CA PHE A 42 -3.51 -1.87 9.09
C PHE A 42 -3.26 -2.29 10.53
N ASP A 43 -4.32 -2.67 11.23
CA ASP A 43 -4.39 -2.93 12.68
C ASP A 43 -3.85 -4.32 13.11
N GLY A 44 -3.20 -5.06 12.21
CA GLY A 44 -2.55 -6.33 12.52
C GLY A 44 -3.49 -7.55 12.55
N ALA A 45 -4.73 -7.40 13.02
CA ALA A 45 -5.71 -8.49 13.11
C ALA A 45 -6.18 -8.98 11.73
N ALA A 46 -6.26 -8.08 10.74
CA ALA A 46 -6.64 -8.39 9.36
C ALA A 46 -5.65 -7.74 8.38
N SER A 47 -4.36 -8.01 8.54
CA SER A 47 -3.35 -7.48 7.60
C SER A 47 -3.44 -8.18 6.24
N PRO A 48 -3.44 -7.44 5.13
CA PRO A 48 -3.48 -8.05 3.80
C PRO A 48 -2.20 -8.84 3.51
N ALA A 49 -2.32 -9.81 2.61
CA ALA A 49 -1.14 -10.42 1.99
C ALA A 49 -0.32 -9.34 1.29
N ARG A 50 1.01 -9.33 1.48
CA ARG A 50 1.87 -8.24 1.01
C ARG A 50 3.06 -8.74 0.20
N VAL A 51 3.31 -8.07 -0.92
CA VAL A 51 4.59 -8.13 -1.65
C VAL A 51 5.24 -6.74 -1.59
N CYS A 52 6.55 -6.69 -1.39
CA CYS A 52 7.32 -5.45 -1.43
C CYS A 52 8.59 -5.69 -2.23
N ILE A 53 8.82 -4.90 -3.28
CA ILE A 53 9.98 -5.00 -4.16
C ILE A 53 10.54 -3.62 -4.51
N GLN A 54 11.78 -3.58 -4.95
CA GLN A 54 12.35 -2.41 -5.59
C GLN A 54 12.09 -2.46 -7.11
N ALA A 55 11.64 -1.35 -7.69
CA ALA A 55 11.52 -1.16 -9.13
C ALA A 55 12.71 -0.32 -9.64
N SER A 56 13.11 -0.53 -10.89
CA SER A 56 14.21 0.27 -11.49
C SER A 56 13.84 1.75 -11.65
N ARG A 57 12.56 2.04 -11.91
CA ARG A 57 12.00 3.39 -11.97
C ARG A 57 10.49 3.36 -11.85
N LEU A 58 9.90 4.34 -11.15
CA LEU A 58 8.45 4.51 -11.04
C LEU A 58 7.96 5.69 -11.90
N PRO A 59 6.68 5.70 -12.33
CA PRO A 59 6.10 6.83 -13.05
C PRO A 59 6.31 8.15 -12.31
N LYS A 60 6.63 9.21 -13.06
CA LYS A 60 6.90 10.56 -12.54
C LYS A 60 8.00 10.62 -11.47
N ASP A 61 8.92 9.64 -11.46
CA ASP A 61 9.99 9.54 -10.47
C ASP A 61 9.46 9.50 -9.02
N ALA A 62 8.30 8.86 -8.83
CA ALA A 62 7.76 8.60 -7.50
C ALA A 62 8.74 7.75 -6.66
N LEU A 63 8.74 7.97 -5.35
CA LEU A 63 9.55 7.18 -4.41
C LEU A 63 8.88 5.85 -4.03
N ILE A 64 7.56 5.81 -4.10
CA ILE A 64 6.72 4.67 -3.72
C ILE A 64 5.46 4.63 -4.58
N GLU A 65 5.08 3.43 -4.99
CA GLU A 65 3.79 3.11 -5.58
C GLU A 65 3.19 1.91 -4.86
N ILE A 66 1.86 1.93 -4.65
CA ILE A 66 1.15 0.84 -3.97
C ILE A 66 -0.12 0.51 -4.74
N ASP A 67 -0.29 -0.76 -5.10
CA ASP A 67 -1.57 -1.32 -5.52
C ASP A 67 -2.23 -2.13 -4.39
N CYS A 68 -3.55 -2.27 -4.45
CA CYS A 68 -4.28 -3.14 -3.54
C CYS A 68 -5.51 -3.79 -4.20
N ILE A 69 -5.92 -4.92 -3.65
CA ILE A 69 -7.18 -5.62 -3.97
C ILE A 69 -8.03 -5.60 -2.70
N ALA A 70 -9.31 -5.24 -2.82
CA ALA A 70 -10.25 -5.17 -1.71
C ALA A 70 -11.64 -5.70 -2.08
N GLU A 71 -12.39 -6.17 -1.07
CA GLU A 71 -13.79 -6.55 -1.19
C GLU A 71 -14.72 -5.32 -1.13
N ILE A 72 -15.91 -5.41 -1.74
CA ILE A 72 -16.97 -4.39 -1.79
C ILE A 72 -18.28 -5.01 -1.30
#